data_AF-A0AA38IRX0-F1
#
_entry.id   AF-A0AA38IRX0-F1
#
_cell.length_a   1.000
_cell.length_b   1.000
_cell.length_c   1.000
_cell.angle_alpha   90.00
_cell.angle_beta   90.00
_cell.angle_gamma   90.00
#
_symmetry.space_group_name_H-M   'P 1'
#
loop_
_entity.id
_entity.type
_entity.pdbx_description
1 polymer ?
#
loop_
_entity_poly.entity_id
_entity_poly.type
_entity_poly.pdbx_seq_one_letter_code
_entity_poly.pdbx_strand_id
1 'polypeptide(L)'
;MADTQVTSPMNPTCMESVNRIVKLPVVESSINAATTVYEKVKEYNSVTQWTCNTAESVVNKAVEVGKPIATPIVQGLEGPIKKVDGVFCTGLDYVENKVPAVKLPPGEMYTTTKDYVNNTVTPAIGAAYAYVEPAVKSAYEKIEPAVETAKTVVEPAVEKAKVIVEPAVEKAKTLVEPAIEKAKSIVEPALESLKEYGQQKLAELNQCAQGHPEGDMECEECQAAARNMEEH
;
A
#
# COMPACT_ATOMS: atom_id res chain seq x y z
N MET A 1 -31.19 24.93 19.44
CA MET A 1 -31.32 23.87 18.42
C MET A 1 -32.03 24.51 17.25
N ALA A 2 -31.25 25.09 16.34
CA ALA A 2 -31.77 25.72 15.15
C ALA A 2 -31.01 25.09 13.98
N ASP A 3 -31.69 24.19 13.27
CA ASP A 3 -31.31 23.71 11.96
C ASP A 3 -31.07 24.92 11.06
N THR A 4 -29.82 25.33 10.95
CA THR A 4 -29.41 26.24 9.89
C THR A 4 -29.16 25.35 8.68
N GLN A 5 -30.24 24.97 8.00
CA GLN A 5 -30.13 24.51 6.63
C GLN A 5 -29.40 25.62 5.89
N VAL A 6 -28.16 25.37 5.47
CA VAL A 6 -27.52 26.14 4.40
C VAL A 6 -28.22 25.76 3.10
N THR A 7 -29.51 26.08 3.00
CA THR A 7 -30.15 26.33 1.70
C THR A 7 -29.61 27.66 1.21
N SER A 8 -28.37 27.65 0.72
CA SER A 8 -28.00 28.65 -0.28
C SER A 8 -28.93 28.41 -1.47
N PRO A 9 -29.70 29.41 -1.92
CA PRO A 9 -30.39 29.29 -3.18
C PRO A 9 -29.31 29.34 -4.24
N MET A 10 -28.78 28.18 -4.63
CA MET A 10 -28.13 28.03 -5.93
C MET A 10 -29.21 28.33 -6.97
N ASN A 11 -29.34 29.62 -7.29
CA ASN A 11 -30.04 30.11 -8.46
C ASN A 11 -29.57 29.26 -9.65
N PRO A 12 -30.48 28.85 -10.54
CA PRO A 12 -30.24 27.76 -11.47
C PRO A 12 -28.99 28.09 -12.26
N THR A 13 -27.95 27.29 -12.07
CA THR A 13 -26.85 27.22 -13.00
C THR A 13 -27.45 27.10 -14.38
N CYS A 14 -26.88 27.79 -15.38
CA CYS A 14 -27.40 27.75 -16.75
C CYS A 14 -27.34 26.33 -17.39
N MET A 15 -26.87 25.32 -16.64
CA MET A 15 -26.71 23.93 -17.02
C MET A 15 -27.64 23.04 -16.21
N GLU A 16 -28.51 22.31 -16.91
CA GLU A 16 -29.47 21.38 -16.35
C GLU A 16 -28.79 20.17 -15.70
N SER A 17 -27.67 19.72 -16.27
CA SER A 17 -26.88 18.59 -15.77
C SER A 17 -26.41 18.79 -14.31
N VAL A 18 -25.97 20.00 -13.97
CA VAL A 18 -25.53 20.34 -12.60
C VAL A 18 -26.68 20.26 -11.61
N ASN A 19 -27.86 20.76 -12.00
CA ASN A 19 -29.07 20.69 -11.19
C ASN A 19 -29.53 19.25 -10.95
N ARG A 20 -29.29 18.35 -11.93
CA ARG A 20 -29.56 16.91 -11.79
C ARG A 20 -28.54 16.23 -10.87
N ILE A 21 -27.25 16.53 -11.02
CA ILE A 21 -26.16 15.91 -10.24
C ILE A 21 -26.29 16.24 -8.74
N VAL A 22 -26.60 17.50 -8.40
CA VAL A 22 -26.79 17.93 -7.01
C VAL A 22 -27.95 17.20 -6.31
N LYS A 23 -28.96 16.78 -7.08
CA LYS A 23 -30.12 16.03 -6.56
C LYS A 23 -29.86 14.53 -6.39
N LEU A 24 -28.67 14.03 -6.75
CA LEU A 24 -28.32 12.65 -6.50
C LEU A 24 -28.02 12.46 -5.00
N PRO A 25 -28.61 11.45 -4.33
CA PRO A 25 -28.52 11.28 -2.88
C PRO A 25 -27.08 11.09 -2.37
N VAL A 26 -26.20 10.51 -3.19
CA VAL A 26 -24.77 10.38 -2.89
C VAL A 26 -24.03 11.72 -2.93
N VAL A 27 -24.39 12.59 -3.86
CA VAL A 27 -23.78 13.92 -4.00
C VAL A 27 -24.29 14.83 -2.89
N GLU A 28 -25.58 14.82 -2.63
CA GLU A 28 -26.19 15.53 -1.50
C GLU A 28 -25.55 15.12 -0.16
N SER A 29 -25.38 13.82 0.08
CA SER A 29 -24.70 13.30 1.28
C SER A 29 -23.25 13.79 1.38
N SER A 30 -22.53 13.83 0.26
CA SER A 30 -21.12 14.26 0.22
C SER A 30 -20.99 15.77 0.49
N ILE A 31 -21.87 16.57 -0.10
CA ILE A 31 -21.94 18.02 0.14
C ILE A 31 -22.27 18.28 1.61
N ASN A 32 -23.29 17.60 2.16
CA ASN A 32 -23.67 17.76 3.57
C ASN A 32 -22.55 17.35 4.53
N ALA A 33 -21.84 16.27 4.24
CA ALA A 33 -20.68 15.87 5.04
C ALA A 33 -19.56 16.91 5.00
N ALA A 34 -19.24 17.44 3.81
CA ALA A 34 -18.25 18.49 3.64
C ALA A 34 -18.65 19.78 4.39
N THR A 35 -19.92 20.21 4.27
CA THR A 35 -20.47 21.35 5.00
C THR A 35 -20.37 21.15 6.51
N THR A 36 -20.71 19.96 7.01
CA THR A 36 -20.60 19.65 8.45
C THR A 36 -19.17 19.75 8.96
N VAL A 37 -18.20 19.21 8.22
CA VAL A 37 -16.78 19.31 8.60
C VAL A 37 -16.31 20.75 8.57
N TYR A 38 -16.70 21.49 7.52
CA TYR A 38 -16.37 22.90 7.38
C TYR A 38 -16.95 23.74 8.52
N GLU A 39 -18.21 23.54 8.89
CA GLU A 39 -18.86 24.21 10.03
C GLU A 39 -18.14 23.91 11.35
N LYS A 40 -17.74 22.65 11.58
CA LYS A 40 -16.94 22.29 12.77
C LYS A 40 -15.59 23.01 12.82
N VAL A 41 -14.92 23.16 11.69
CA VAL A 41 -13.64 23.90 11.60
C VAL A 41 -13.88 25.39 11.80
N LYS A 42 -14.96 25.93 11.22
CA LYS A 42 -15.36 27.33 11.35
C LYS A 42 -15.66 27.71 12.80
N GLU A 43 -16.36 26.85 13.53
CA GLU A 43 -16.79 27.07 14.92
C GLU A 43 -15.72 26.74 15.97
N TYR A 44 -14.55 26.24 15.56
CA TYR A 44 -13.51 25.80 16.48
C TYR A 44 -12.89 26.96 17.31
N ASN A 45 -12.69 28.13 16.70
CA ASN A 45 -12.21 29.34 17.39
C ASN A 45 -12.70 30.62 16.71
N SER A 46 -12.85 31.70 17.49
CA SER A 46 -13.40 32.99 17.04
C SER A 46 -12.67 33.62 15.86
N VAL A 47 -11.33 33.47 15.77
CA VAL A 47 -10.52 33.97 14.65
C VAL A 47 -10.81 33.21 13.35
N THR A 48 -10.97 31.88 13.44
CA THR A 48 -11.29 31.03 12.29
C THR A 48 -12.71 31.30 11.80
N GLN A 49 -13.65 31.44 12.73
CA GLN A 49 -15.04 31.80 12.43
C GLN A 49 -15.13 33.13 11.70
N TRP A 50 -14.45 34.17 12.22
CA TRP A 50 -14.40 35.48 11.60
C TRP A 50 -13.77 35.45 10.19
N THR A 51 -12.66 34.72 10.03
CA THR A 51 -11.97 34.60 8.75
C THR A 51 -12.83 33.89 7.71
N CYS A 52 -13.46 32.77 8.09
CA CYS A 52 -14.35 32.02 7.21
C CYS A 52 -15.61 32.83 6.84
N ASN A 53 -16.26 33.47 7.82
CA ASN A 53 -17.41 34.35 7.55
C ASN A 53 -17.06 35.51 6.61
N THR A 54 -15.85 36.07 6.76
CA THR A 54 -15.34 37.12 5.86
C THR A 54 -15.14 36.57 4.46
N ALA A 55 -14.52 35.40 4.33
CA ALA A 55 -14.33 34.73 3.03
C ALA A 55 -15.67 34.41 2.34
N GLU A 56 -16.64 33.84 3.07
CA GLU A 56 -18.00 33.58 2.58
C GLU A 56 -18.68 34.88 2.13
N SER A 57 -18.55 35.97 2.89
CA SER A 57 -19.11 37.27 2.54
C SER A 57 -18.49 37.84 1.26
N VAL A 58 -17.17 37.71 1.09
CA VAL A 58 -16.48 38.13 -0.13
C VAL A 58 -16.96 37.34 -1.34
N VAL A 59 -17.13 36.02 -1.20
CA VAL A 59 -17.67 35.18 -2.28
C VAL A 59 -19.10 35.59 -2.65
N ASN A 60 -19.98 35.77 -1.67
CA ASN A 60 -21.37 36.16 -1.91
C ASN A 60 -21.47 37.54 -2.58
N LYS A 61 -20.69 38.51 -2.12
CA LYS A 61 -20.62 39.85 -2.74
C LYS A 61 -20.01 39.81 -4.13
N ALA A 62 -18.97 39.00 -4.35
CA ALA A 62 -18.37 38.85 -5.67
C ALA A 62 -19.35 38.24 -6.67
N VAL A 63 -20.18 37.28 -6.26
CA VAL A 63 -21.26 36.73 -7.09
C VAL A 63 -22.32 37.79 -7.40
N GLU A 64 -22.75 38.54 -6.39
CA GLU A 64 -23.76 39.60 -6.57
C GLU A 64 -23.30 40.71 -7.51
N VAL A 65 -22.08 41.23 -7.30
CA VAL A 65 -21.47 42.29 -8.12
C VAL A 65 -21.03 41.78 -9.49
N GLY A 66 -20.61 40.52 -9.58
CA GLY A 66 -20.16 39.89 -10.81
C GLY A 66 -21.29 39.44 -11.73
N LYS A 67 -22.50 39.17 -11.20
CA LYS A 67 -23.66 38.72 -11.98
C LYS A 67 -23.97 39.59 -13.21
N PRO A 68 -24.10 40.93 -13.12
CA PRO A 68 -24.37 41.76 -14.30
C PRO A 68 -23.22 41.78 -15.31
N ILE A 69 -21.98 41.59 -14.86
CA ILE A 69 -20.77 41.60 -15.69
C ILE A 69 -20.62 40.25 -16.43
N ALA A 70 -20.96 39.15 -15.77
CA ALA A 70 -20.91 37.81 -16.35
C ALA A 70 -22.10 37.52 -17.27
N THR A 71 -23.24 38.21 -17.11
CA THR A 71 -24.46 38.00 -17.92
C THR A 71 -24.22 38.06 -19.44
N PRO A 72 -23.61 39.11 -20.03
CA PRO A 72 -23.39 39.17 -21.48
C PRO A 72 -22.42 38.10 -22.00
N ILE A 73 -21.43 37.71 -21.18
CA ILE A 73 -20.44 36.68 -21.53
C ILE A 73 -21.10 35.30 -21.54
N VAL A 74 -21.92 35.01 -20.52
CA VAL A 74 -22.67 33.75 -20.43
C VAL A 74 -23.68 33.64 -21.57
N GLN A 75 -24.34 34.74 -21.97
CA GLN A 75 -25.23 34.75 -23.15
C GLN A 75 -24.48 34.45 -24.46
N GLY A 76 -23.28 34.99 -24.64
CA GLY A 76 -22.44 34.69 -25.81
C GLY A 76 -21.95 33.23 -25.84
N LEU A 77 -21.77 32.61 -24.67
CA LEU A 77 -21.32 31.23 -24.52
C LEU A 77 -22.46 30.23 -24.32
N GLU A 78 -23.72 30.69 -24.27
CA GLU A 78 -24.89 29.88 -23.97
C GLU A 78 -25.07 28.74 -24.98
N GLY A 79 -24.79 28.98 -26.26
CA GLY A 79 -24.84 27.95 -27.31
C GLY A 79 -23.88 26.79 -27.07
N PRO A 80 -22.56 27.05 -26.94
CA PRO A 80 -21.59 26.03 -26.54
C PRO A 80 -21.91 25.36 -25.20
N ILE A 81 -22.31 26.13 -24.19
CA ILE A 81 -22.66 25.60 -22.87
C ILE A 81 -23.84 24.63 -22.95
N LYS A 82 -24.89 24.95 -23.73
CA LYS A 82 -26.03 24.04 -23.95
C LYS A 82 -25.64 22.76 -24.68
N LYS A 83 -24.70 22.81 -25.62
CA LYS A 83 -24.20 21.59 -26.29
C LYS A 83 -23.46 20.68 -25.31
N VAL A 84 -22.60 21.26 -24.47
CA VAL A 84 -21.88 20.54 -23.44
C VAL A 84 -22.85 19.98 -22.40
N ASP A 85 -23.81 20.79 -21.95
CA ASP A 85 -24.87 20.38 -21.02
C ASP A 85 -25.71 19.23 -21.58
N GLY A 86 -26.06 19.25 -22.88
CA GLY A 86 -26.76 18.14 -23.53
C GLY A 86 -25.95 16.84 -23.57
N VAL A 87 -24.63 16.92 -23.75
CA VAL A 87 -23.74 15.73 -23.66
C VAL A 87 -23.68 15.22 -22.23
N PHE A 88 -23.59 16.11 -21.24
CA PHE A 88 -23.62 15.71 -19.83
C PHE A 88 -24.98 15.13 -19.41
N CYS A 89 -26.09 15.70 -19.86
CA CYS A 89 -27.43 15.13 -19.61
C CYS A 89 -27.56 13.75 -20.25
N THR A 90 -27.10 13.56 -21.50
CA THR A 90 -27.12 12.23 -22.14
C THR A 90 -26.21 11.23 -21.44
N GLY A 91 -25.03 11.66 -20.99
CA GLY A 91 -24.11 10.84 -20.20
C GLY A 91 -24.69 10.49 -18.82
N LEU A 92 -25.37 11.44 -18.18
CA LEU A 92 -26.04 11.24 -16.91
C LEU A 92 -27.25 10.29 -17.06
N ASP A 93 -28.02 10.42 -18.13
CA ASP A 93 -29.08 9.46 -18.49
C ASP A 93 -28.51 8.06 -18.71
N TYR A 94 -27.35 7.94 -19.36
CA TYR A 94 -26.69 6.65 -19.55
C TYR A 94 -26.27 6.04 -18.21
N VAL A 95 -25.66 6.81 -17.33
CA VAL A 95 -25.26 6.37 -15.98
C VAL A 95 -26.47 5.99 -15.14
N GLU A 96 -27.54 6.79 -15.16
CA GLU A 96 -28.78 6.50 -14.44
C GLU A 96 -29.49 5.23 -14.94
N ASN A 97 -29.47 4.98 -16.25
CA ASN A 97 -30.13 3.80 -16.86
C ASN A 97 -29.29 2.53 -16.73
N LYS A 98 -27.95 2.63 -16.79
CA LYS A 98 -27.04 1.46 -16.73
C LYS A 98 -26.58 1.13 -15.31
N VAL A 99 -26.66 2.08 -14.38
CA VAL A 99 -26.29 1.90 -12.98
C VAL A 99 -27.43 2.40 -12.08
N PRO A 100 -28.50 1.60 -11.89
CA PRO A 100 -29.63 1.97 -11.02
C PRO A 100 -29.20 2.28 -9.57
N ALA A 101 -28.04 1.76 -9.16
CA ALA A 101 -27.46 1.98 -7.84
C ALA A 101 -27.09 3.45 -7.54
N VAL A 102 -26.97 4.31 -8.56
CA VAL A 102 -26.69 5.76 -8.38
C VAL A 102 -27.91 6.53 -7.82
N LYS A 103 -29.12 5.97 -7.93
CA LYS A 103 -30.36 6.54 -7.37
C LYS A 103 -30.63 6.12 -5.93
N LEU A 104 -29.87 5.16 -5.40
CA LEU A 104 -30.10 4.62 -4.06
C LEU A 104 -29.27 5.39 -3.02
N PRO A 105 -29.81 5.59 -1.81
CA PRO A 105 -29.01 6.10 -0.71
C PRO A 105 -27.87 5.11 -0.38
N PRO A 106 -26.71 5.58 0.10
CA PRO A 106 -25.53 4.75 0.33
C PRO A 106 -25.78 3.51 1.22
N GLY A 107 -26.76 3.58 2.13
CA GLY A 107 -27.15 2.47 3.02
C GLY A 107 -27.83 1.30 2.30
N GLU A 108 -28.54 1.55 1.19
CA GLU A 108 -29.30 0.52 0.45
C GLU A 108 -28.51 -0.06 -0.74
N MET A 109 -27.42 0.61 -1.17
CA MET A 109 -26.48 0.07 -2.16
C MET A 109 -25.79 -1.21 -1.65
N TYR A 110 -25.43 -1.23 -0.37
CA TYR A 110 -24.72 -2.36 0.22
C TYR A 110 -25.58 -3.62 0.30
N THR A 111 -26.85 -3.48 0.71
CA THR A 111 -27.79 -4.61 0.84
C THR A 111 -28.19 -5.15 -0.52
N THR A 112 -28.52 -4.29 -1.49
CA THR A 112 -28.91 -4.70 -2.84
C THR A 112 -27.77 -5.39 -3.58
N THR A 113 -26.53 -4.91 -3.43
CA THR A 113 -25.35 -5.54 -4.04
C THR A 113 -25.02 -6.87 -3.36
N LYS A 114 -25.14 -6.94 -2.03
CA LYS A 114 -24.96 -8.18 -1.26
C LYS A 114 -26.00 -9.23 -1.66
N ASP A 115 -27.26 -8.82 -1.82
CA ASP A 115 -28.34 -9.72 -2.23
C ASP A 115 -28.19 -10.15 -3.69
N TYR A 116 -27.77 -9.29 -4.61
CA TYR A 116 -27.50 -9.68 -6.00
C TYR A 116 -26.35 -10.70 -6.09
N VAL A 117 -25.27 -10.49 -5.33
CA VAL A 117 -24.14 -11.43 -5.26
C VAL A 117 -24.61 -12.76 -4.67
N ASN A 118 -25.34 -12.73 -3.56
CA ASN A 118 -25.82 -13.95 -2.90
C ASN A 118 -26.85 -14.72 -3.74
N ASN A 119 -27.74 -14.03 -4.44
CA ASN A 119 -28.83 -14.67 -5.18
C ASN A 119 -28.47 -15.04 -6.64
N THR A 120 -27.49 -14.37 -7.25
CA THR A 120 -27.16 -14.57 -8.67
C THR A 120 -25.77 -15.15 -8.87
N VAL A 121 -24.77 -14.60 -8.18
CA VAL A 121 -23.37 -14.95 -8.41
C VAL A 121 -23.00 -16.23 -7.66
N THR A 122 -23.38 -16.36 -6.39
CA THR A 122 -23.10 -17.55 -5.58
C THR A 122 -23.69 -18.83 -6.17
N PRO A 123 -24.96 -18.88 -6.65
CA PRO A 123 -25.52 -20.08 -7.25
C PRO A 123 -24.89 -20.42 -8.61
N ALA A 124 -24.54 -19.40 -9.41
CA ALA A 124 -23.87 -19.60 -10.69
C ALA A 124 -22.46 -20.19 -10.52
N ILE A 125 -21.71 -19.72 -9.52
CA ILE A 125 -20.41 -20.29 -9.16
C ILE A 125 -20.59 -21.73 -8.64
N GLY A 126 -21.57 -21.98 -7.77
CA GLY A 126 -21.87 -23.33 -7.29
C GLY A 126 -22.20 -24.31 -8.43
N ALA A 127 -23.00 -23.88 -9.41
CA ALA A 127 -23.33 -24.68 -10.59
C ALA A 127 -22.09 -24.94 -11.49
N ALA A 128 -21.22 -23.94 -11.64
CA ALA A 128 -19.97 -24.10 -12.38
C ALA A 128 -19.01 -25.07 -11.68
N TYR A 129 -18.87 -24.98 -10.36
CA TYR A 129 -18.07 -25.93 -9.56
C TYR A 129 -18.62 -27.34 -9.66
N ALA A 130 -19.93 -27.54 -9.54
CA ALA A 130 -20.57 -28.85 -9.68
C ALA A 130 -20.34 -29.49 -11.07
N TYR A 131 -20.12 -28.69 -12.11
CA TYR A 131 -19.79 -29.17 -13.45
C TYR A 131 -18.29 -29.48 -13.62
N VAL A 132 -17.42 -28.66 -13.05
CA VAL A 132 -15.96 -28.77 -13.23
C VAL A 132 -15.35 -29.84 -12.30
N GLU A 133 -15.85 -29.98 -11.08
CA GLU A 133 -15.34 -30.94 -10.08
C GLU A 133 -15.30 -32.40 -10.58
N PRO A 134 -16.37 -32.98 -11.17
CA PRO A 134 -16.31 -34.36 -11.66
C PRO A 134 -15.34 -34.53 -12.85
N ALA A 135 -15.19 -33.51 -13.69
CA ALA A 135 -14.24 -33.53 -14.80
C ALA A 135 -12.78 -33.52 -14.30
N VAL A 136 -12.48 -32.70 -13.30
CA VAL A 136 -11.16 -32.64 -12.65
C VAL A 136 -10.86 -33.95 -11.92
N LYS A 137 -11.82 -34.49 -11.16
CA LYS A 137 -11.64 -35.77 -10.46
C LYS A 137 -11.35 -36.91 -11.43
N SER A 138 -12.11 -37.00 -12.53
CA SER A 138 -11.88 -38.02 -13.56
C SER A 138 -10.53 -37.85 -14.26
N ALA A 139 -10.03 -36.63 -14.43
CA ALA A 139 -8.69 -36.38 -14.95
C ALA A 139 -7.59 -36.83 -13.98
N TYR A 140 -7.76 -36.57 -12.67
CA TYR A 140 -6.84 -37.02 -11.62
C TYR A 140 -6.76 -38.55 -11.55
N GLU A 141 -7.90 -39.24 -11.56
CA GLU A 141 -7.94 -40.71 -11.54
C GLU A 141 -7.25 -41.34 -12.77
N LYS A 142 -7.22 -40.64 -13.91
CA LYS A 142 -6.56 -41.12 -15.13
C LYS A 142 -5.06 -40.85 -15.15
N ILE A 143 -4.59 -39.78 -14.51
CA ILE A 143 -3.17 -39.41 -14.51
C ILE A 143 -2.40 -40.07 -13.36
N GLU A 144 -3.06 -40.37 -12.24
CA GLU A 144 -2.47 -41.06 -11.07
C GLU A 144 -1.72 -42.36 -11.42
N PRO A 145 -2.29 -43.33 -12.17
CA PRO A 145 -1.57 -44.56 -12.53
C PRO A 145 -0.36 -44.29 -13.45
N ALA A 146 -0.42 -43.28 -14.30
CA ALA A 146 0.70 -42.90 -15.16
C ALA A 146 1.85 -42.28 -14.35
N VAL A 147 1.52 -41.47 -13.33
CA VAL A 147 2.50 -40.87 -12.41
C VAL A 147 3.17 -41.95 -11.54
N GLU A 148 2.41 -42.88 -10.98
CA GLU A 148 2.98 -43.99 -10.20
C GLU A 148 3.85 -44.92 -11.07
N THR A 149 3.44 -45.17 -12.31
CA THR A 149 4.26 -45.93 -13.27
C THR A 149 5.56 -45.19 -13.59
N ALA A 150 5.51 -43.87 -13.82
CA ALA A 150 6.72 -43.08 -14.06
C ALA A 150 7.65 -43.09 -12.84
N LYS A 151 7.10 -42.98 -11.63
CA LYS A 151 7.87 -43.04 -10.37
C LYS A 151 8.62 -44.36 -10.21
N THR A 152 7.96 -45.49 -10.42
CA THR A 152 8.59 -46.83 -10.33
C THR A 152 9.66 -47.08 -11.39
N VAL A 153 9.60 -46.41 -12.54
CA VAL A 153 10.63 -46.48 -13.60
C VAL A 153 11.82 -45.59 -13.27
N VAL A 154 11.59 -44.41 -12.70
CA VAL A 154 12.64 -43.42 -12.42
C VAL A 154 13.40 -43.72 -11.14
N GLU A 155 12.74 -44.21 -10.07
CA GLU A 155 13.39 -44.50 -8.78
C GLU A 155 14.60 -45.45 -8.89
N PRO A 156 14.55 -46.59 -9.59
CA PRO A 156 15.70 -47.48 -9.73
C PRO A 156 16.86 -46.85 -10.51
N ALA A 157 16.58 -45.94 -11.44
CA ALA A 157 17.60 -45.24 -12.20
C ALA A 157 18.32 -44.20 -11.33
N VAL A 158 17.57 -43.49 -10.49
CA VAL A 158 18.12 -42.53 -9.52
C VAL A 158 18.96 -43.23 -8.45
N GLU A 159 18.49 -44.36 -7.90
CA GLU A 159 19.27 -45.14 -6.92
C GLU A 159 20.55 -45.71 -7.54
N LYS A 160 20.49 -46.23 -8.78
CA LYS A 160 21.70 -46.66 -9.51
C LYS A 160 22.67 -45.51 -9.73
N ALA A 161 22.18 -44.33 -10.09
CA ALA A 161 23.03 -43.15 -10.28
C ALA A 161 23.70 -42.72 -8.97
N LYS A 162 22.97 -42.78 -7.85
CA LYS A 162 23.50 -42.47 -6.52
C LYS A 162 24.69 -43.37 -6.15
N VAL A 163 24.56 -44.68 -6.36
CA VAL A 163 25.65 -45.66 -6.12
C VAL A 163 26.87 -45.41 -7.01
N ILE A 164 26.68 -44.88 -8.22
CA ILE A 164 27.79 -44.55 -9.14
C ILE A 164 28.50 -43.27 -8.70
N VAL A 165 27.76 -42.29 -8.17
CA VAL A 165 28.30 -40.96 -7.80
C VAL A 165 28.91 -40.96 -6.39
N GLU A 166 28.38 -41.74 -5.45
CA GLU A 166 28.88 -41.82 -4.05
C GLU A 166 30.40 -42.10 -3.94
N PRO A 167 30.98 -43.08 -4.66
CA PRO A 167 32.43 -43.34 -4.59
C PRO A 167 33.29 -42.17 -5.09
N ALA A 168 32.79 -41.42 -6.09
CA ALA A 168 33.50 -40.26 -6.60
C ALA A 168 33.45 -39.09 -5.60
N VAL A 169 32.33 -38.91 -4.91
CA VAL A 169 32.18 -37.90 -3.84
C VAL A 169 33.04 -38.24 -2.63
N GLU A 170 33.05 -39.49 -2.17
CA GLU A 170 33.93 -39.92 -1.07
C GLU A 170 35.41 -39.79 -1.44
N LYS A 171 35.79 -40.17 -2.67
CA LYS A 171 37.15 -39.97 -3.16
C LYS A 171 37.53 -38.48 -3.20
N ALA A 172 36.63 -37.61 -3.65
CA ALA A 172 36.86 -36.17 -3.64
C ALA A 172 37.03 -35.63 -2.21
N LYS A 173 36.23 -36.10 -1.26
CA LYS A 173 36.33 -35.73 0.16
C LYS A 173 37.71 -36.08 0.74
N THR A 174 38.20 -37.30 0.51
CA THR A 174 39.53 -37.72 0.98
C THR A 174 40.70 -36.95 0.36
N LEU A 175 40.52 -36.38 -0.84
CA LEU A 175 41.55 -35.56 -1.48
C LEU A 175 41.57 -34.11 -0.96
N VAL A 176 40.43 -33.62 -0.49
CA VAL A 176 40.27 -32.23 -0.03
C VAL A 176 40.52 -32.11 1.49
N GLU A 177 40.20 -33.14 2.29
CA GLU A 177 40.43 -33.17 3.75
C GLU A 177 41.87 -32.81 4.17
N PRO A 178 42.95 -33.34 3.55
CA PRO A 178 44.31 -32.99 3.92
C PRO A 178 44.66 -31.52 3.65
N ALA A 179 44.06 -30.93 2.61
CA ALA A 179 44.26 -29.52 2.29
C ALA A 179 43.52 -28.61 3.29
N ILE A 180 42.33 -29.01 3.75
CA ILE A 180 41.58 -28.31 4.79
C ILE A 180 42.33 -28.38 6.13
N GLU A 181 42.81 -29.55 6.54
CA GLU A 181 43.58 -29.69 7.78
C GLU A 181 44.90 -28.91 7.73
N LYS A 182 45.59 -28.92 6.58
CA LYS A 182 46.78 -28.09 6.39
C LYS A 182 46.45 -26.60 6.49
N ALA A 183 45.38 -26.14 5.88
CA ALA A 183 44.95 -24.75 5.99
C ALA A 183 44.60 -24.37 7.44
N LYS A 184 43.90 -25.25 8.15
CA LYS A 184 43.56 -25.06 9.57
C LYS A 184 44.81 -24.94 10.44
N SER A 185 45.80 -25.81 10.24
CA SER A 185 47.09 -25.75 10.98
C SER A 185 47.91 -24.48 10.72
N ILE A 186 47.69 -23.79 9.60
CA ILE A 186 48.35 -22.51 9.27
C ILE A 186 47.58 -21.34 9.89
N VAL A 187 46.25 -21.40 9.88
CA VAL A 187 45.37 -20.31 10.33
C VAL A 187 45.21 -20.31 11.86
N GLU A 188 45.15 -21.47 12.53
CA GLU A 188 44.95 -21.56 13.98
C GLU A 188 46.04 -20.85 14.80
N PRO A 189 47.35 -21.01 14.53
CA PRO A 189 48.39 -20.30 15.26
C PRO A 189 48.29 -18.78 15.07
N ALA A 190 48.02 -18.33 13.85
CA ALA A 190 47.87 -16.90 13.56
C ALA A 190 46.64 -16.31 14.26
N LEU A 191 45.55 -17.06 14.33
CA LEU A 191 44.33 -16.65 15.04
C LEU A 191 44.57 -16.58 16.56
N GLU A 192 45.29 -17.54 17.14
CA GLU A 192 45.58 -17.54 18.57
C GLU A 192 46.56 -16.41 18.95
N SER A 193 47.58 -16.14 18.13
CA SER A 193 48.46 -14.97 18.32
C SER A 193 47.70 -13.64 18.24
N LEU A 194 46.71 -13.51 17.33
CA LEU A 194 45.85 -12.31 17.26
C LEU A 194 44.95 -12.17 18.50
N LYS A 195 44.44 -13.29 19.05
CA LYS A 195 43.65 -13.26 20.29
C LYS A 195 44.53 -12.87 21.48
N GLU A 196 45.71 -13.46 21.63
CA GLU A 196 46.65 -13.12 22.70
C GLU A 196 47.06 -11.65 22.62
N TYR A 197 47.41 -11.15 21.43
CA TYR A 197 47.72 -9.73 21.21
C TYR A 197 46.54 -8.83 21.57
N GLY A 198 45.33 -9.18 21.14
CA GLY A 198 44.11 -8.45 21.48
C GLY A 198 43.82 -8.43 22.99
N GLN A 199 43.99 -9.56 23.67
CA GLN A 199 43.81 -9.67 25.12
C GLN A 199 44.88 -8.89 25.89
N GLN A 200 46.13 -8.92 25.44
CA GLN A 200 47.22 -8.14 26.01
C GLN A 200 46.93 -6.63 25.89
N LYS A 201 46.50 -6.17 24.71
CA LYS A 201 46.15 -4.76 24.48
C LYS A 201 44.89 -4.33 25.24
N LEU A 202 43.90 -5.22 25.42
CA LEU A 202 42.74 -4.94 26.26
C LEU A 202 43.12 -4.81 27.74
N ALA A 203 44.08 -5.60 28.21
CA ALA A 203 44.59 -5.51 29.58
C ALA A 203 45.36 -4.20 29.82
N GLU A 204 46.16 -3.74 28.85
CA GLU A 204 46.83 -2.43 28.88
C GLU A 204 45.80 -1.28 28.93
N LEU A 205 44.75 -1.33 28.12
CA LEU A 205 43.65 -0.34 28.16
C LEU A 205 42.91 -0.32 29.50
N ASN A 206 42.62 -1.49 30.08
CA ASN A 206 41.96 -1.57 31.38
C ASN A 206 42.84 -1.03 32.52
N GLN A 207 44.16 -1.17 32.42
CA GLN A 207 45.10 -0.55 33.37
C GLN A 207 45.17 0.98 33.20
N CYS A 208 45.15 1.52 31.96
CA CYS A 208 45.01 2.98 31.73
C CYS A 208 43.69 3.51 32.32
N ALA A 209 42.59 2.77 32.20
CA ALA A 209 41.27 3.14 32.72
C ALA A 209 41.18 3.14 34.26
N GLN A 210 41.88 2.23 34.95
CA GLN A 210 41.86 2.15 36.42
C GLN A 210 42.70 3.25 37.11
N GLY A 211 43.53 3.98 36.36
CA GLY A 211 44.32 5.11 36.85
C GLY A 211 43.61 6.47 36.80
N HIS A 212 42.44 6.58 36.16
CA HIS A 212 41.74 7.86 35.93
C HIS A 212 40.28 7.84 36.37
N PRO A 213 39.94 8.41 37.53
CA PRO A 213 38.55 8.76 37.85
C PRO A 213 38.11 9.94 36.96
N GLU A 214 37.04 9.72 36.20
CA GLU A 214 36.31 10.61 35.30
C GLU A 214 36.73 12.10 35.22
N GLY A 215 37.27 12.49 34.05
CA GLY A 215 37.63 13.85 33.64
C GLY A 215 39.13 14.09 33.86
N ASP A 216 40.02 13.77 32.93
CA ASP A 216 40.23 14.54 31.69
C ASP A 216 40.73 13.63 30.55
N MET A 217 40.16 13.79 29.36
CA MET A 217 40.47 12.99 28.18
C MET A 217 41.67 13.58 27.43
N GLU A 218 42.88 13.50 27.99
CA GLU A 218 44.14 13.82 27.27
C GLU A 218 45.38 13.33 28.06
N CYS A 219 45.52 12.01 28.24
CA CYS A 219 46.80 11.44 28.69
C CYS A 219 47.70 11.19 27.47
N GLU A 220 48.87 11.82 27.45
CA GLU A 220 49.87 11.72 26.38
C GLU A 220 50.30 10.25 26.15
N GLU A 221 50.31 9.44 27.20
CA GLU A 221 50.62 8.00 27.16
C GLU A 221 49.51 7.18 26.47
N CYS A 222 48.25 7.52 26.70
CA CYS A 222 47.12 6.82 26.08
C CYS A 222 46.92 7.26 24.60
N GLN A 223 47.30 8.50 24.23
CA GLN A 223 47.43 8.93 22.82
C GLN A 223 48.65 8.29 22.11
N ALA A 224 49.77 8.08 22.82
CA ALA A 224 50.92 7.37 22.27
C ALA A 224 50.59 5.87 22.04
N ALA A 225 49.85 5.25 22.96
CA ALA A 225 49.36 3.89 22.81
C ALA A 225 48.40 3.73 21.60
N ALA A 226 47.55 4.72 21.34
CA ALA A 226 46.67 4.73 20.16
C ALA A 226 47.46 4.89 18.85
N ARG A 227 48.47 5.78 18.80
CA ARG A 227 49.33 5.95 17.62
C ARG A 227 50.14 4.69 17.27
N ASN A 228 50.62 3.96 18.28
CA ASN A 228 51.32 2.69 18.09
C ASN A 228 50.43 1.55 17.54
N MET A 229 49.10 1.68 17.56
CA MET A 229 48.18 0.71 16.93
C MET A 229 47.99 0.94 15.42
N GLU A 230 48.43 2.08 14.87
CA GLU A 230 48.31 2.38 13.43
C GLU A 230 49.55 1.98 12.62
N GLU A 231 50.67 1.64 13.28
CA GLU A 231 51.96 1.33 12.61
C GLU A 231 52.24 -0.17 12.37
N HIS A 232 51.31 -1.09 12.71
CA HIS A 232 51.45 -2.54 12.53
C HIS A 232 50.17 -3.21 12.01
#